data_AF-A0A821VM50-F1
#
_entry.id   AF-A0A821VM50-F1
#
_cell.length_a   1.000
_cell.length_b   1.000
_cell.length_c   1.000
_cell.angle_alpha   90.00
_cell.angle_beta   90.00
_cell.angle_gamma   90.00
#
_symmetry.space_group_name_H-M   'P 1'
#
loop_
_entity.id
_entity.type
_entity.pdbx_description
1 polymer ?
#
loop_
_entity_poly.entity_id
_entity_poly.type
_entity_poly.pdbx_seq_one_letter_code
_entity_poly.pdbx_strand_id
1 'polypeptide(L)'
;LCCVLRDLTPILHLILKQYADDNEVTEKLCEILSRTVTTLRESISPILKPLLELAQSIGPNILHAQFLNFVRNTLLLFSQDTDKQMFNLFIAVLQRFGCLFKGDIQWLKDHVDIVEDFSNFLIQIIKKLPTVVHHCPNEAFVLLFQFVKNGLQLHEQATLRSVTMFTSNYIEYTKSNQRAADLLKQNGLEIVQILLKCIGGASPRHLVDTLSLPLFTLSKLYIDCTSNWVQQCLNDPNFPTPSPKRHHREALIKALTSERTSRANFKDHINTFSSTCRGIDYSGTSSTRNHS
;
A
#
# COMPACT_ATOMS: atom_id res chain seq x y z
N LEU A 1 33.62 15.07 -8.59
CA LEU A 1 32.52 14.80 -7.64
C LEU A 1 32.70 13.49 -6.87
N CYS A 2 32.98 12.35 -7.54
CA CYS A 2 33.18 11.07 -6.84
C CYS A 2 34.36 11.06 -5.85
N CYS A 3 35.49 11.72 -6.17
CA CYS A 3 36.61 11.86 -5.23
C CYS A 3 36.22 12.69 -4.00
N VAL A 4 35.58 13.85 -4.22
CA VAL A 4 35.09 14.71 -3.13
C VAL A 4 34.12 13.96 -2.22
N LEU A 5 33.18 13.20 -2.78
CA LEU A 5 32.25 12.39 -1.98
C LEU A 5 32.95 11.29 -1.20
N ARG A 6 33.94 10.62 -1.80
CA ARG A 6 34.76 9.61 -1.12
C ARG A 6 35.48 10.21 0.09
N ASP A 7 36.02 11.41 -0.07
CA ASP A 7 36.74 12.12 1.00
C ASP A 7 35.79 12.64 2.09
N LEU A 8 34.53 12.93 1.74
CA LEU A 8 33.48 13.34 2.67
C LEU A 8 32.80 12.17 3.39
N THR A 9 32.79 10.95 2.85
CA THR A 9 32.12 9.78 3.45
C THR A 9 32.46 9.56 4.94
N PRO A 10 33.74 9.66 5.38
CA PRO A 10 34.07 9.52 6.81
C PRO A 10 33.41 10.59 7.69
N ILE A 11 33.29 11.83 7.16
CA ILE A 11 32.64 12.93 7.87
C ILE A 11 31.13 12.68 7.96
N LEU A 12 30.51 12.18 6.88
CA LEU A 12 29.08 11.82 6.89
C LEU A 12 28.80 10.70 7.90
N HIS A 13 29.68 9.70 8.01
CA HIS A 13 29.56 8.68 9.06
C HIS A 13 29.70 9.25 10.47
N LEU A 14 30.58 10.23 10.68
CA LEU A 14 30.75 10.88 11.99
C LEU A 14 29.50 11.70 12.37
N ILE A 15 28.91 12.42 11.41
CA ILE A 15 27.64 13.12 11.59
C ILE A 15 26.53 12.12 11.93
N LEU A 16 26.39 11.03 11.19
CA LEU A 16 25.40 10.00 11.50
C LEU A 16 25.62 9.36 12.86
N LYS A 17 26.86 9.12 13.28
CA LYS A 17 27.13 8.56 14.61
C LYS A 17 26.64 9.47 15.74
N GLN A 18 26.67 10.78 15.54
CA GLN A 18 26.27 11.77 16.53
C GLN A 18 24.78 12.15 16.44
N TYR A 19 24.19 12.08 15.24
CA TYR A 19 22.84 12.56 14.92
C TYR A 19 21.97 11.49 14.25
N ALA A 20 22.20 10.20 14.55
CA ALA A 20 21.51 9.07 13.90
C ALA A 20 19.99 9.11 14.05
N ASP A 21 19.51 9.70 15.15
CA ASP A 21 18.10 9.80 15.53
C ASP A 21 17.52 11.20 15.31
N ASP A 22 18.31 12.14 14.78
CA ASP A 22 17.87 13.49 14.47
C ASP A 22 17.27 13.53 13.05
N ASN A 23 15.94 13.61 12.98
CA ASN A 23 15.19 13.61 11.72
C ASN A 23 15.65 14.72 10.76
N GLU A 24 15.95 15.93 11.24
CA GLU A 24 16.31 17.05 10.38
C GLU A 24 17.67 16.81 9.71
N VAL A 25 18.64 16.33 10.50
CA VAL A 25 19.98 16.00 10.00
C VAL A 25 19.92 14.81 9.04
N THR A 26 19.19 13.74 9.39
CA THR A 26 19.05 12.56 8.53
C THR A 26 18.31 12.87 7.24
N GLU A 27 17.30 13.74 7.27
CA GLU A 27 16.58 14.19 6.08
C GLU A 27 17.51 14.90 5.09
N LYS A 28 18.28 15.88 5.57
CA LYS A 28 19.23 16.63 4.74
C LYS A 28 20.31 15.72 4.18
N LEU A 29 20.78 14.77 4.97
CA LEU A 29 21.72 13.77 4.49
C LEU A 29 21.11 12.92 3.38
N CYS A 30 19.93 12.34 3.59
CA CYS A 30 19.25 11.54 2.57
C CYS A 30 18.93 12.34 1.30
N GLU A 31 18.61 13.62 1.42
CA GLU A 31 18.44 14.53 0.29
C GLU A 31 19.74 14.65 -0.54
N ILE A 32 20.89 14.85 0.12
CA ILE A 32 22.21 14.89 -0.53
C ILE A 32 22.54 13.55 -1.20
N LEU A 33 22.32 12.44 -0.50
CA LEU A 33 22.59 11.09 -1.03
C LEU A 33 21.71 10.79 -2.25
N SER A 34 20.42 11.15 -2.18
CA SER A 34 19.48 10.96 -3.28
C SER A 34 19.89 11.76 -4.52
N ARG A 35 20.24 13.03 -4.35
CA ARG A 35 20.79 13.87 -5.43
C ARG A 35 22.05 13.26 -6.02
N THR A 36 22.98 12.85 -5.17
CA THR A 36 24.23 12.20 -5.58
C THR A 36 24.00 10.98 -6.47
N VAL A 37 23.11 10.08 -6.04
CA VAL A 37 22.71 8.88 -6.80
C VAL A 37 22.13 9.24 -8.16
N THR A 38 21.20 10.20 -8.21
CA THR A 38 20.53 10.59 -9.45
C THR A 38 21.44 11.36 -10.43
N THR A 39 22.40 12.13 -9.92
CA THR A 39 23.34 12.92 -10.72
C THR A 39 24.47 12.05 -11.28
N LEU A 40 25.06 11.18 -10.46
CA LEU A 40 26.23 10.39 -10.87
C LEU A 40 25.87 9.14 -11.67
N ARG A 41 24.71 8.52 -11.42
CA ARG A 41 24.25 7.30 -12.10
C ARG A 41 25.38 6.27 -12.20
N GLU A 42 25.77 5.85 -13.41
CA GLU A 42 26.83 4.85 -13.65
C GLU A 42 28.19 5.22 -13.03
N SER A 43 28.50 6.52 -12.94
CA SER A 43 29.78 7.00 -12.36
C SER A 43 29.86 6.84 -10.84
N ILE A 44 28.78 6.40 -10.18
CA ILE A 44 28.74 6.19 -8.73
C ILE A 44 29.36 4.86 -8.29
N SER A 45 29.56 3.91 -9.21
CA SER A 45 30.06 2.55 -8.93
C SER A 45 31.16 2.47 -7.84
N PRO A 46 32.24 3.29 -7.88
CA PRO A 46 33.30 3.21 -6.87
C PRO A 46 32.92 3.71 -5.46
N ILE A 47 31.80 4.42 -5.31
CA ILE A 47 31.31 4.95 -4.02
C ILE A 47 29.95 4.38 -3.61
N LEU A 48 29.33 3.52 -4.43
CA LEU A 48 28.00 2.97 -4.16
C LEU A 48 27.97 2.19 -2.84
N LYS A 49 28.92 1.27 -2.64
CA LYS A 49 29.00 0.45 -1.43
C LYS A 49 29.14 1.30 -0.14
N PRO A 50 30.07 2.27 -0.05
CA PRO A 50 30.12 3.19 1.08
C PRO A 50 28.81 3.96 1.32
N LEU A 51 28.08 4.37 0.28
CA LEU A 51 26.81 5.07 0.43
C LEU A 51 25.69 4.15 0.94
N LEU A 52 25.71 2.87 0.55
CA LEU A 52 24.79 1.86 1.07
C LEU A 52 25.08 1.56 2.55
N GLU A 53 26.35 1.45 2.93
CA GLU A 53 26.78 1.30 4.32
C GLU A 53 26.36 2.50 5.18
N LEU A 54 26.51 3.72 4.63
CA LEU A 54 26.02 4.95 5.26
C LEU A 54 24.50 4.91 5.48
N ALA A 55 23.73 4.49 4.48
CA ALA A 55 22.28 4.36 4.60
C ALA A 55 21.84 3.30 5.63
N GLN A 56 22.61 2.21 5.74
CA GLN A 56 22.40 1.19 6.78
C GLN A 56 22.71 1.71 8.18
N SER A 57 23.64 2.68 8.31
CA SER A 57 23.99 3.30 9.59
C SER A 57 23.00 4.35 10.10
N ILE A 58 22.04 4.77 9.26
CA ILE A 58 20.91 5.61 9.69
C ILE A 58 20.08 4.84 10.73
N GLY A 59 19.60 5.52 11.78
CA GLY A 59 18.88 4.92 12.89
C GLY A 59 17.69 4.04 12.46
N PRO A 60 17.37 2.97 13.22
CA PRO A 60 16.31 2.03 12.87
C PRO A 60 14.90 2.65 12.91
N ASN A 61 14.72 3.76 13.62
CA ASN A 61 13.45 4.47 13.74
C ASN A 61 13.22 5.52 12.63
N ILE A 62 14.18 5.69 11.73
CA ILE A 62 14.12 6.71 10.67
C ILE A 62 13.46 6.12 9.41
N LEU A 63 12.31 6.67 9.05
CA LEU A 63 11.55 6.29 7.84
C LEU A 63 10.85 7.50 7.18
N HIS A 64 11.50 8.66 7.16
CA HIS A 64 10.97 9.86 6.51
C HIS A 64 11.04 9.79 4.97
N ALA A 65 10.31 10.69 4.30
CA ALA A 65 10.20 10.78 2.84
C ALA A 65 11.56 10.73 2.11
N GLN A 66 12.55 11.50 2.59
CA GLN A 66 13.85 11.59 1.92
C GLN A 66 14.65 10.29 1.96
N PHE A 67 14.53 9.50 3.03
CA PHE A 67 15.17 8.20 3.14
C PHE A 67 14.55 7.23 2.14
N LEU A 68 13.22 7.17 2.07
CA LEU A 68 12.50 6.35 1.09
C LEU A 68 12.82 6.77 -0.36
N ASN A 69 12.92 8.08 -0.63
CA ASN A 69 13.32 8.60 -1.94
C ASN A 69 14.74 8.18 -2.32
N PHE A 70 15.70 8.28 -1.39
CA PHE A 70 17.07 7.83 -1.59
C PHE A 70 17.13 6.33 -1.91
N VAL A 71 16.49 5.49 -1.08
CA VAL A 71 16.47 4.04 -1.30
C VAL A 71 15.81 3.70 -2.64
N ARG A 72 14.67 4.32 -2.94
CA ARG A 72 13.96 4.12 -4.21
C ARG A 72 14.85 4.42 -5.40
N ASN A 73 15.49 5.59 -5.41
CA ASN A 73 16.33 6.01 -6.53
C ASN A 73 17.54 5.09 -6.69
N THR A 74 18.12 4.63 -5.58
CA THR A 74 19.22 3.66 -5.56
C THR A 74 18.79 2.32 -6.15
N LEU A 75 17.65 1.77 -5.71
CA LEU A 75 17.10 0.54 -6.26
C LEU A 75 16.79 0.68 -7.76
N LEU A 76 16.10 1.74 -8.17
CA LEU A 76 15.69 1.94 -9.58
C LEU A 76 16.87 2.13 -10.54
N LEU A 77 18.01 2.64 -10.08
CA LEU A 77 19.17 2.90 -10.93
C LEU A 77 20.16 1.74 -10.95
N PHE A 78 20.28 0.98 -9.85
CA PHE A 78 21.36 0.01 -9.68
C PHE A 78 20.91 -1.43 -9.46
N SER A 79 19.61 -1.68 -9.26
CA SER A 79 19.12 -3.05 -9.10
C SER A 79 19.30 -3.84 -10.39
N GLN A 80 20.17 -4.84 -10.32
CA GLN A 80 20.26 -5.92 -11.30
C GLN A 80 19.60 -7.17 -10.72
N ASP A 81 19.25 -8.13 -11.57
CA ASP A 81 18.45 -9.32 -11.19
C ASP A 81 19.10 -10.25 -10.15
N THR A 82 20.37 -10.04 -9.83
CA THR A 82 21.14 -10.86 -8.87
C THR A 82 21.82 -10.06 -7.76
N ASP A 83 21.51 -8.76 -7.62
CA ASP A 83 22.20 -7.91 -6.65
C ASP A 83 21.67 -8.08 -5.22
N LYS A 84 22.35 -8.93 -4.44
CA LYS A 84 22.07 -9.17 -3.02
C LYS A 84 22.09 -7.88 -2.17
N GLN A 85 22.89 -6.88 -2.52
CA GLN A 85 22.95 -5.64 -1.74
C GLN A 85 21.65 -4.83 -1.89
N MET A 86 21.09 -4.80 -3.10
CA MET A 86 19.83 -4.12 -3.38
C MET A 86 18.64 -4.85 -2.72
N PHE A 87 18.67 -6.19 -2.72
CA PHE A 87 17.66 -6.97 -2.00
C PHE A 87 17.72 -6.69 -0.49
N ASN A 88 18.91 -6.69 0.09
CA ASN A 88 19.09 -6.38 1.51
C ASN A 88 18.67 -4.95 1.86
N LEU A 89 18.92 -3.98 0.98
CA LEU A 89 18.48 -2.60 1.18
C LEU A 89 16.95 -2.50 1.23
N PHE A 90 16.25 -3.16 0.31
CA PHE A 90 14.78 -3.19 0.31
C PHE A 90 14.23 -3.90 1.55
N ILE A 91 14.80 -5.06 1.91
CA ILE A 91 14.42 -5.81 3.12
C ILE A 91 14.64 -4.94 4.38
N ALA A 92 15.73 -4.18 4.45
CA ALA A 92 15.99 -3.29 5.57
C ALA A 92 14.91 -2.20 5.71
N VAL A 93 14.40 -1.65 4.60
CA VAL A 93 13.28 -0.69 4.64
C VAL A 93 12.01 -1.36 5.20
N LEU A 94 11.70 -2.59 4.75
CA LEU A 94 10.54 -3.33 5.27
C LEU A 94 10.69 -3.63 6.77
N GLN A 95 11.89 -4.03 7.20
CA GLN A 95 12.18 -4.28 8.61
C GLN A 95 12.02 -3.01 9.46
N ARG A 96 12.54 -1.86 9.02
CA ARG A 96 12.35 -0.57 9.71
C ARG A 96 10.86 -0.21 9.82
N PHE A 97 10.11 -0.33 8.73
CA PHE A 97 8.66 -0.13 8.77
C PHE A 97 7.98 -1.09 9.77
N GLY A 98 8.32 -2.38 9.74
CA GLY A 98 7.78 -3.37 10.67
C GLY A 98 8.09 -3.07 12.14
N CYS A 99 9.30 -2.60 12.45
CA CYS A 99 9.70 -2.18 13.79
C CYS A 99 8.91 -0.98 14.31
N LEU A 100 8.55 -0.04 13.43
CA LEU A 100 7.75 1.12 13.78
C LEU A 100 6.26 0.76 13.91
N PHE A 101 5.71 0.12 12.88
CA PHE A 101 4.29 -0.20 12.77
C PHE A 101 3.81 -1.23 13.79
N LYS A 102 4.59 -2.29 14.04
CA LYS A 102 4.27 -3.39 14.98
C LYS A 102 2.86 -4.01 14.84
N GLY A 103 2.21 -3.85 13.69
CA GLY A 103 0.84 -4.31 13.47
C GLY A 103 -0.25 -3.44 14.09
N ASP A 104 0.08 -2.26 14.63
CA ASP A 104 -0.85 -1.37 15.31
C ASP A 104 -1.45 -0.34 14.34
N ILE A 105 -2.79 -0.38 14.21
CA ILE A 105 -3.53 0.60 13.41
C ILE A 105 -3.44 2.01 13.99
N GLN A 106 -3.29 2.18 15.31
CA GLN A 106 -3.19 3.50 15.91
C GLN A 106 -1.91 4.20 15.44
N TRP A 107 -0.81 3.46 15.35
CA TRP A 107 0.43 3.99 14.80
C TRP A 107 0.26 4.51 13.36
N LEU A 108 -0.49 3.80 12.51
CA LEU A 108 -0.76 4.27 11.14
C LEU A 108 -1.58 5.56 11.11
N LYS A 109 -2.53 5.72 12.02
CA LYS A 109 -3.36 6.94 12.15
C LYS A 109 -2.55 8.13 12.63
N ASP A 110 -1.56 7.89 13.49
CA ASP A 110 -0.70 8.94 14.04
C ASP A 110 0.41 9.37 13.04
N HIS A 111 0.71 8.55 12.02
CA HIS A 111 1.83 8.76 11.08
C HIS A 111 1.39 8.63 9.61
N VAL A 112 0.29 9.28 9.24
CA VAL A 112 -0.35 9.17 7.92
C VAL A 112 0.52 9.64 6.75
N ASP A 113 1.46 10.54 7.01
CA ASP A 113 2.50 11.01 6.09
C ASP A 113 3.49 9.89 5.73
N ILE A 114 4.03 9.20 6.75
CA ILE A 114 4.93 8.06 6.56
C ILE A 114 4.19 6.93 5.83
N VAL A 115 2.93 6.68 6.16
CA VAL A 115 2.09 5.67 5.48
C VAL A 115 1.91 5.99 4.01
N GLU A 116 1.67 7.26 3.67
CA GLU A 116 1.53 7.71 2.30
C GLU A 116 2.84 7.54 1.51
N ASP A 117 3.96 8.01 2.06
CA ASP A 117 5.27 7.91 1.43
C ASP A 117 5.71 6.45 1.27
N PHE A 118 5.49 5.62 2.28
CA PHE A 118 5.80 4.20 2.23
C PHE A 118 4.94 3.47 1.19
N SER A 119 3.64 3.78 1.10
CA SER A 119 2.78 3.24 0.06
C SER A 119 3.28 3.61 -1.35
N ASN A 120 3.63 4.87 -1.55
CA ASN A 120 4.16 5.38 -2.83
C ASN A 120 5.52 4.78 -3.18
N PHE A 121 6.36 4.53 -2.18
CA PHE A 121 7.60 3.78 -2.32
C PHE A 121 7.32 2.36 -2.82
N LEU A 122 6.46 1.59 -2.13
CA LEU A 122 6.14 0.21 -2.47
C LEU A 122 5.51 0.07 -3.85
N ILE A 123 4.60 0.98 -4.24
CA ILE A 123 3.99 1.01 -5.58
C ILE A 123 5.07 1.06 -6.66
N GLN A 124 6.07 1.92 -6.49
CA GLN A 124 7.12 2.09 -7.50
C GLN A 124 8.02 0.87 -7.59
N ILE A 125 8.40 0.28 -6.45
CA ILE A 125 9.26 -0.91 -6.42
C ILE A 125 8.54 -2.12 -7.02
N ILE A 126 7.29 -2.41 -6.61
CA ILE A 126 6.54 -3.55 -7.15
C ILE A 126 6.37 -3.46 -8.67
N LYS A 127 6.05 -2.27 -9.19
CA LYS A 127 5.79 -2.10 -10.63
C LYS A 127 7.06 -2.15 -11.48
N LYS A 128 8.16 -1.59 -11.00
CA LYS A 128 9.39 -1.40 -11.80
C LYS A 128 10.46 -2.44 -11.53
N LEU A 129 10.48 -3.01 -10.32
CA LEU A 129 11.49 -3.95 -9.83
C LEU A 129 10.86 -5.14 -9.10
N PRO A 130 9.98 -5.93 -9.76
CA PRO A 130 9.37 -7.09 -9.13
C PRO A 130 10.40 -8.11 -8.64
N THR A 131 11.57 -8.20 -9.28
CA THR A 131 12.70 -9.08 -8.90
C THR A 131 13.22 -8.81 -7.50
N VAL A 132 13.29 -7.56 -7.05
CA VAL A 132 13.68 -7.22 -5.68
C VAL A 132 12.68 -7.80 -4.67
N VAL A 133 11.39 -7.71 -4.99
CA VAL A 133 10.30 -8.21 -4.13
C VAL A 133 10.29 -9.75 -4.11
N HIS A 134 10.68 -10.41 -5.21
CA HIS A 134 10.77 -11.88 -5.27
C HIS A 134 11.78 -12.47 -4.29
N HIS A 135 12.80 -11.70 -3.91
CA HIS A 135 13.84 -12.13 -2.97
C HIS A 135 13.48 -11.86 -1.50
N CYS A 136 12.31 -11.26 -1.23
CA CYS A 136 11.89 -11.01 0.14
C CYS A 136 11.59 -12.32 0.91
N PRO A 137 11.86 -12.34 2.23
CA PRO A 137 11.50 -13.46 3.09
C PRO A 137 9.98 -13.51 3.31
N ASN A 138 9.45 -14.60 3.88
CA ASN A 138 8.00 -14.77 4.04
C ASN A 138 7.39 -13.76 5.02
N GLU A 139 8.14 -13.40 6.05
CA GLU A 139 7.80 -12.41 7.08
C GLU A 139 7.53 -11.04 6.46
N ALA A 140 8.24 -10.69 5.37
CA ALA A 140 7.99 -9.46 4.64
C ALA A 140 6.60 -9.45 3.99
N PHE A 141 6.16 -10.57 3.40
CA PHE A 141 4.82 -10.67 2.84
C PHE A 141 3.72 -10.61 3.92
N VAL A 142 3.97 -11.22 5.08
CA VAL A 142 3.08 -11.12 6.25
C VAL A 142 2.96 -9.67 6.70
N LEU A 143 4.08 -8.94 6.82
CA LEU A 143 4.09 -7.51 7.16
C LEU A 143 3.31 -6.68 6.15
N LEU A 144 3.53 -6.88 4.84
CA LEU A 144 2.80 -6.16 3.79
C LEU A 144 1.30 -6.46 3.84
N PHE A 145 0.91 -7.70 4.15
CA PHE A 145 -0.49 -8.06 4.31
C PHE A 145 -1.12 -7.38 5.54
N GLN A 146 -0.42 -7.36 6.68
CA GLN A 146 -0.86 -6.63 7.88
C GLN A 146 -0.97 -5.12 7.62
N PHE A 147 -0.05 -4.57 6.84
CA PHE A 147 -0.09 -3.17 6.42
C PHE A 147 -1.34 -2.88 5.58
N VAL A 148 -1.64 -3.69 4.55
CA VAL A 148 -2.87 -3.56 3.75
C VAL A 148 -4.11 -3.63 4.65
N LYS A 149 -4.16 -4.63 5.54
CA LYS A 149 -5.30 -4.85 6.43
C LYS A 149 -5.63 -3.62 7.27
N ASN A 150 -4.61 -3.02 7.89
CA ASN A 150 -4.81 -1.86 8.75
C ASN A 150 -4.94 -0.55 7.96
N GLY A 151 -4.19 -0.40 6.86
CA GLY A 151 -4.21 0.81 6.03
C GLY A 151 -5.53 1.04 5.30
N LEU A 152 -6.26 -0.02 4.90
CA LEU A 152 -7.57 0.09 4.26
C LEU A 152 -8.66 0.68 5.17
N GLN A 153 -8.40 0.78 6.48
CA GLN A 153 -9.30 1.33 7.48
C GLN A 153 -9.01 2.81 7.82
N LEU A 154 -8.01 3.43 7.17
CA LEU A 154 -7.68 4.84 7.36
C LEU A 154 -8.73 5.77 6.70
N HIS A 155 -8.86 6.98 7.23
CA HIS A 155 -9.90 7.93 6.82
C HIS A 155 -9.35 9.17 6.08
N GLU A 156 -8.03 9.29 5.99
CA GLU A 156 -7.33 10.37 5.32
C GLU A 156 -7.30 10.07 3.81
N GLN A 157 -7.94 10.93 3.01
CA GLN A 157 -8.20 10.63 1.59
C GLN A 157 -6.92 10.38 0.77
N ALA A 158 -5.87 11.18 0.96
CA ALA A 158 -4.61 11.05 0.24
C ALA A 158 -3.88 9.75 0.63
N THR A 159 -3.74 9.49 1.93
CA THR A 159 -3.15 8.28 2.49
C THR A 159 -3.89 7.02 2.06
N LEU A 160 -5.22 6.99 2.21
CA LEU A 160 -6.03 5.84 1.80
C LEU A 160 -5.93 5.58 0.30
N ARG A 161 -5.86 6.63 -0.53
CA ARG A 161 -5.65 6.48 -1.98
C ARG A 161 -4.33 5.82 -2.30
N SER A 162 -3.25 6.20 -1.60
CA SER A 162 -1.94 5.58 -1.78
C SER A 162 -1.95 4.12 -1.30
N VAL A 163 -2.61 3.81 -0.18
CA VAL A 163 -2.77 2.44 0.32
C VAL A 163 -3.61 1.58 -0.64
N THR A 164 -4.74 2.06 -1.15
CA THR A 164 -5.57 1.28 -2.08
C THR A 164 -4.87 1.07 -3.41
N MET A 165 -4.11 2.06 -3.89
CA MET A 165 -3.27 1.92 -5.07
C MET A 165 -2.16 0.88 -4.84
N PHE A 166 -1.47 0.91 -3.69
CA PHE A 166 -0.50 -0.12 -3.33
C PHE A 166 -1.16 -1.51 -3.29
N THR A 167 -2.30 -1.63 -2.62
CA THR A 167 -3.04 -2.89 -2.47
C THR A 167 -3.38 -3.49 -3.83
N SER A 168 -3.90 -2.70 -4.78
CA SER A 168 -4.17 -3.18 -6.14
C SER A 168 -2.91 -3.61 -6.89
N ASN A 169 -1.81 -2.87 -6.78
CA ASN A 169 -0.54 -3.28 -7.41
C ASN A 169 0.03 -4.55 -6.76
N TYR A 170 -0.16 -4.74 -5.45
CA TYR A 170 0.24 -5.96 -4.75
C TYR A 170 -0.58 -7.17 -5.21
N ILE A 171 -1.91 -7.02 -5.38
CA ILE A 171 -2.78 -8.07 -5.94
C ILE A 171 -2.43 -8.38 -7.40
N GLU A 172 -1.98 -7.40 -8.18
CA GLU A 172 -1.47 -7.66 -9.53
C GLU A 172 -0.14 -8.43 -9.49
N TYR A 173 0.76 -8.05 -8.57
CA TYR A 173 2.05 -8.68 -8.36
C TYR A 173 1.95 -10.15 -7.93
N THR A 174 0.91 -10.54 -7.19
CA THR A 174 0.74 -11.94 -6.79
C THR A 174 0.62 -12.90 -7.98
N LYS A 175 0.29 -12.42 -9.18
CA LYS A 175 0.31 -13.25 -10.40
C LYS A 175 1.70 -13.77 -10.77
N SER A 176 2.76 -13.05 -10.43
CA SER A 176 4.14 -13.45 -10.71
C SER A 176 4.86 -14.04 -9.50
N ASN A 177 4.25 -14.01 -8.30
CA ASN A 177 4.84 -14.53 -7.07
C ASN A 177 3.90 -15.50 -6.35
N GLN A 178 4.21 -16.80 -6.44
CA GLN A 178 3.40 -17.85 -5.83
C GLN A 178 3.24 -17.69 -4.30
N ARG A 179 4.31 -17.30 -3.59
CA ARG A 179 4.28 -17.13 -2.12
C ARG A 179 3.31 -16.03 -1.72
N ALA A 180 3.32 -14.91 -2.44
CA ALA A 180 2.38 -13.82 -2.24
C ALA A 180 0.95 -14.23 -2.62
N ALA A 181 0.77 -15.00 -3.69
CA ALA A 181 -0.54 -15.52 -4.10
C ALA A 181 -1.15 -16.47 -3.07
N ASP A 182 -0.36 -17.37 -2.49
CA ASP A 182 -0.83 -18.32 -1.49
C ASP A 182 -1.25 -17.59 -0.22
N LEU A 183 -0.46 -16.61 0.24
CA LEU A 183 -0.81 -15.77 1.38
C LEU A 183 -2.10 -14.98 1.13
N LEU A 184 -2.27 -14.41 -0.08
CA LEU A 184 -3.50 -13.71 -0.47
C LEU A 184 -4.71 -14.65 -0.50
N LYS A 185 -4.58 -15.87 -1.02
CA LYS A 185 -5.68 -16.85 -1.04
C LYS A 185 -6.05 -17.33 0.35
N GLN A 186 -5.06 -17.51 1.23
CA GLN A 186 -5.28 -17.96 2.60
C GLN A 186 -6.00 -16.90 3.44
N ASN A 187 -5.64 -15.62 3.28
CA ASN A 187 -6.10 -14.55 4.16
C ASN A 187 -7.03 -13.53 3.46
N GLY A 188 -7.32 -13.69 2.17
CA GLY A 188 -8.05 -12.72 1.36
C GLY A 188 -9.48 -12.43 1.83
N LEU A 189 -10.09 -13.36 2.57
CA LEU A 189 -11.38 -13.13 3.23
C LEU A 189 -11.31 -11.92 4.18
N GLU A 190 -10.24 -11.76 4.96
CA GLU A 190 -10.10 -10.62 5.89
C GLU A 190 -10.08 -9.28 5.16
N ILE A 191 -9.41 -9.22 4.00
CA ILE A 191 -9.36 -8.01 3.16
C ILE A 191 -10.76 -7.68 2.61
N VAL A 192 -11.48 -8.68 2.09
CA VAL A 192 -12.85 -8.49 1.58
C VAL A 192 -13.78 -8.06 2.71
N GLN A 193 -13.68 -8.65 3.90
CA GLN A 193 -14.44 -8.22 5.07
C GLN A 193 -14.19 -6.75 5.36
N ILE A 194 -12.94 -6.31 5.49
CA ILE A 194 -12.61 -4.91 5.77
C ILE A 194 -13.17 -3.97 4.69
N LEU A 195 -12.96 -4.29 3.42
CA LEU A 195 -13.47 -3.49 2.30
C LEU A 195 -14.99 -3.35 2.37
N LEU A 196 -15.72 -4.45 2.58
CA LEU A 196 -17.19 -4.42 2.66
C LEU A 196 -17.68 -3.66 3.90
N LYS A 197 -16.99 -3.76 5.05
CA LYS A 197 -17.31 -2.98 6.26
C LYS A 197 -17.13 -1.48 6.02
N CYS A 198 -15.99 -1.08 5.45
CA CYS A 198 -15.67 0.32 5.14
C CYS A 198 -16.64 0.90 4.11
N ILE A 199 -16.90 0.17 3.02
CA ILE A 199 -17.87 0.55 1.98
C ILE A 199 -19.27 0.69 2.60
N GLY A 200 -19.70 -0.32 3.37
CA GLY A 200 -21.05 -0.39 3.91
C GLY A 200 -21.37 0.69 4.94
N GLY A 201 -20.38 1.26 5.62
CA GLY A 201 -20.69 2.28 6.64
C GLY A 201 -19.50 2.76 7.46
N ALA A 202 -18.48 1.92 7.66
CA ALA A 202 -17.43 2.21 8.64
C ALA A 202 -16.49 3.36 8.22
N SER A 203 -16.41 3.70 6.93
CA SER A 203 -15.63 4.84 6.44
C SER A 203 -16.52 5.97 5.91
N PRO A 204 -16.03 7.23 5.86
CA PRO A 204 -16.72 8.33 5.20
C PRO A 204 -17.16 8.03 3.75
N ARG A 205 -18.33 8.52 3.34
CA ARG A 205 -18.91 8.22 2.00
C ARG A 205 -17.98 8.60 0.84
N HIS A 206 -17.28 9.72 0.94
CA HIS A 206 -16.38 10.20 -0.12
C HIS A 206 -15.17 9.28 -0.35
N LEU A 207 -14.89 8.33 0.56
CA LEU A 207 -13.81 7.35 0.44
C LEU A 207 -14.24 6.04 -0.22
N VAL A 208 -15.53 5.81 -0.41
CA VAL A 208 -16.08 4.58 -1.00
C VAL A 208 -15.51 4.34 -2.41
N ASP A 209 -15.40 5.41 -3.19
CA ASP A 209 -14.77 5.39 -4.51
C ASP A 209 -13.33 4.87 -4.47
N THR A 210 -12.57 5.31 -3.47
CA THR A 210 -11.17 4.92 -3.27
C THR A 210 -11.07 3.43 -2.88
N LEU A 211 -11.98 2.96 -2.02
CA LEU A 211 -12.06 1.58 -1.56
C LEU A 211 -12.56 0.59 -2.63
N SER A 212 -13.25 1.07 -3.67
CA SER A 212 -13.72 0.22 -4.77
C SER A 212 -12.57 -0.40 -5.58
N LEU A 213 -11.39 0.24 -5.59
CA LEU A 213 -10.26 -0.14 -6.43
C LEU A 213 -9.66 -1.52 -6.07
N PRO A 214 -9.28 -1.82 -4.81
CA PRO A 214 -8.78 -3.14 -4.43
C PRO A 214 -9.81 -4.25 -4.67
N LEU A 215 -11.09 -3.98 -4.40
CA LEU A 215 -12.17 -4.95 -4.61
C LEU A 215 -12.36 -5.27 -6.10
N PHE A 216 -12.27 -4.26 -6.96
CA PHE A 216 -12.27 -4.43 -8.42
C PHE A 216 -11.07 -5.27 -8.89
N THR A 217 -9.88 -5.01 -8.36
CA THR A 217 -8.68 -5.80 -8.72
C THR A 217 -8.83 -7.26 -8.30
N LEU A 218 -9.38 -7.52 -7.11
CA LEU A 218 -9.71 -8.88 -6.64
C LEU A 218 -10.75 -9.56 -7.54
N SER A 219 -11.85 -8.90 -7.88
CA SER A 219 -12.89 -9.48 -8.73
C SER A 219 -12.39 -9.77 -10.15
N LYS A 220 -11.45 -8.96 -10.65
CA LYS A 220 -10.82 -9.15 -11.95
C LYS A 220 -9.85 -10.34 -11.96
N LEU A 221 -9.03 -10.52 -10.92
CA LEU A 221 -7.90 -11.47 -10.93
C LEU A 221 -8.17 -12.78 -10.16
N TYR A 222 -9.06 -12.75 -9.17
CA TYR A 222 -9.34 -13.85 -8.25
C TYR A 222 -10.87 -14.04 -8.11
N ILE A 223 -11.60 -14.11 -9.23
CA ILE A 223 -13.07 -14.08 -9.23
C ILE A 223 -13.71 -15.18 -8.37
N ASP A 224 -13.22 -16.41 -8.46
CA ASP A 224 -13.80 -17.55 -7.72
C ASP A 224 -13.63 -17.35 -6.22
N CYS A 225 -12.42 -16.97 -5.80
CA CYS A 225 -12.11 -16.66 -4.42
C CYS A 225 -12.92 -15.45 -3.93
N THR A 226 -12.95 -14.37 -4.69
CA THR A 226 -13.62 -13.11 -4.33
C THR A 226 -15.13 -13.30 -4.21
N SER A 227 -15.74 -14.05 -5.13
CA SER A 227 -17.18 -14.34 -5.08
C SER A 227 -17.53 -15.14 -3.83
N ASN A 228 -16.72 -16.17 -3.51
CA ASN A 228 -16.88 -16.96 -2.29
C ASN A 228 -16.69 -16.10 -1.03
N TRP A 229 -15.62 -15.29 -0.96
CA TRP A 229 -15.36 -14.43 0.18
C TRP A 229 -16.48 -13.41 0.41
N VAL A 230 -16.98 -12.76 -0.65
CA VAL A 230 -18.10 -11.81 -0.55
C VAL A 230 -19.36 -12.53 -0.07
N GLN A 231 -19.67 -13.72 -0.59
CA GLN A 231 -20.82 -14.50 -0.11
C GLN A 231 -20.70 -14.84 1.38
N GLN A 232 -19.52 -15.28 1.84
CA GLN A 232 -19.27 -15.53 3.26
C GLN A 232 -19.50 -14.29 4.12
N CYS A 233 -18.99 -13.13 3.68
CA CYS A 233 -19.18 -11.86 4.40
C CYS A 233 -20.64 -11.44 4.48
N LEU A 234 -21.40 -11.57 3.38
CA LEU A 234 -22.81 -11.16 3.34
C LEU A 234 -23.72 -12.11 4.11
N ASN A 235 -23.31 -13.37 4.30
CA ASN A 235 -24.04 -14.36 5.08
C ASN A 235 -23.71 -14.30 6.59
N ASP A 236 -22.69 -13.54 7.00
CA ASP A 236 -22.37 -13.35 8.40
C ASP A 236 -23.47 -12.54 9.10
N PRO A 237 -24.18 -13.10 10.11
CA PRO A 237 -25.20 -12.36 10.85
C PRO A 237 -24.64 -11.16 11.62
N ASN A 238 -23.32 -11.14 11.88
CA ASN A 238 -22.61 -10.05 12.56
C ASN A 238 -22.03 -9.02 11.58
N PHE A 239 -22.42 -9.04 10.29
CA PHE A 239 -21.99 -8.03 9.34
C PHE A 239 -22.39 -6.64 9.86
N PRO A 240 -21.46 -5.67 9.97
CA PRO A 240 -21.62 -4.50 10.85
C PRO A 240 -22.51 -3.40 10.28
N THR A 241 -23.18 -3.63 9.16
CA THR A 241 -24.24 -2.75 8.66
C THR A 241 -25.55 -3.52 8.68
N PRO A 242 -26.71 -2.85 8.84
CA PRO A 242 -28.02 -3.49 8.70
C PRO A 242 -27.97 -4.34 7.44
N SER A 243 -28.08 -5.66 7.60
CA SER A 243 -27.76 -6.59 6.53
C SER A 243 -28.51 -6.17 5.26
N PRO A 244 -27.81 -5.89 4.14
CA PRO A 244 -28.47 -5.44 2.93
C PRO A 244 -29.53 -6.48 2.52
N LYS A 245 -30.72 -6.01 2.11
CA LYS A 245 -31.81 -6.90 1.68
C LYS A 245 -31.28 -7.86 0.61
N ARG A 246 -31.85 -9.08 0.55
CA ARG A 246 -31.41 -10.17 -0.35
C ARG A 246 -31.10 -9.71 -1.78
N HIS A 247 -31.94 -8.84 -2.35
CA HIS A 247 -31.76 -8.27 -3.68
C HIS A 247 -30.44 -7.48 -3.87
N HIS A 248 -30.01 -6.69 -2.88
CA HIS A 248 -28.78 -5.89 -2.98
C HIS A 248 -27.53 -6.77 -2.88
N ARG A 249 -27.61 -7.89 -2.15
CA ARG A 249 -26.56 -8.91 -2.12
C ARG A 249 -26.38 -9.56 -3.48
N GLU A 250 -27.48 -9.96 -4.11
CA GLU A 250 -27.49 -10.54 -5.45
C GLU A 250 -26.96 -9.55 -6.49
N ALA A 251 -27.32 -8.26 -6.38
CA ALA A 251 -26.80 -7.21 -7.26
C ALA A 251 -25.27 -7.01 -7.11
N LEU A 252 -24.73 -7.04 -5.89
CA LEU A 252 -23.29 -6.94 -5.66
C LEU A 252 -22.55 -8.15 -6.26
N ILE A 253 -23.05 -9.37 -6.04
CA ILE A 253 -22.48 -10.60 -6.62
C ILE A 253 -22.50 -10.55 -8.15
N LYS A 254 -23.60 -10.06 -8.73
CA LYS A 254 -23.71 -9.84 -10.17
C LYS A 254 -22.66 -8.84 -10.66
N ALA A 255 -22.49 -7.70 -9.99
CA ALA A 255 -21.49 -6.70 -10.37
C ALA A 255 -20.05 -7.24 -10.35
N LEU A 256 -19.69 -8.11 -9.38
CA LEU A 256 -18.38 -8.76 -9.33
C LEU A 256 -18.10 -9.62 -10.56
N THR A 257 -19.14 -10.27 -11.11
CA THR A 257 -19.00 -11.21 -12.23
C THR A 257 -19.14 -10.53 -13.59
N SER A 258 -20.02 -9.52 -13.72
CA SER A 258 -20.31 -8.84 -14.98
C SER A 258 -19.37 -7.68 -15.29
N GLU A 259 -18.98 -6.87 -14.31
CA GLU A 259 -18.26 -5.60 -14.53
C GLU A 259 -16.74 -5.71 -14.41
N ARG A 260 -16.14 -6.81 -14.89
CA ARG A 260 -14.71 -7.13 -14.71
C ARG A 260 -13.76 -6.29 -15.59
N THR A 261 -14.31 -5.58 -16.57
CA THR A 261 -13.56 -4.76 -17.53
C THR A 261 -13.83 -3.27 -17.35
N SER A 262 -15.01 -2.89 -16.85
CA SER A 262 -15.40 -1.49 -16.63
C SER A 262 -15.25 -1.11 -15.16
N ARG A 263 -14.13 -0.47 -14.83
CA ARG A 263 -13.91 0.10 -13.49
C ARG A 263 -14.96 1.15 -13.13
N ALA A 264 -15.44 1.92 -14.12
CA ALA A 264 -16.47 2.94 -13.91
C ALA A 264 -17.79 2.30 -13.46
N ASN A 265 -18.29 1.31 -14.21
CA ASN A 265 -19.54 0.63 -13.87
C ASN A 265 -19.42 -0.10 -12.51
N PHE A 266 -18.28 -0.76 -12.27
CA PHE A 266 -18.03 -1.42 -10.99
C PHE A 266 -18.13 -0.43 -9.83
N LYS A 267 -17.50 0.74 -9.95
CA LYS A 267 -17.57 1.81 -8.96
C LYS A 267 -19.02 2.26 -8.72
N ASP A 268 -19.83 2.43 -9.75
CA ASP A 268 -21.23 2.85 -9.62
C ASP A 268 -22.07 1.83 -8.84
N HIS A 269 -21.84 0.52 -9.08
CA HIS A 269 -22.47 -0.54 -8.29
C HIS A 269 -22.03 -0.52 -6.82
N ILE A 270 -20.74 -0.29 -6.54
CA ILE A 270 -20.24 -0.16 -5.16
C ILE A 270 -20.84 1.05 -4.45
N ASN A 271 -21.00 2.18 -5.13
CA ASN A 271 -21.65 3.37 -4.57
C ASN A 271 -23.14 3.15 -4.28
N THR A 272 -23.83 2.44 -5.18
CA THR A 272 -25.24 2.06 -4.98
C THR A 272 -25.38 1.13 -3.77
N PHE A 273 -24.49 0.13 -3.65
CA PHE A 273 -24.44 -0.77 -2.51
C PHE A 273 -24.16 -0.01 -1.19
N SER A 274 -23.16 0.86 -1.16
CA SER A 274 -22.84 1.71 -0.01
C SER A 274 -24.01 2.59 0.42
N SER A 275 -24.70 3.21 -0.53
CA SER A 275 -25.87 4.06 -0.26
C SER A 275 -26.99 3.26 0.41
N THR A 276 -27.23 2.04 -0.10
CA THR A 276 -28.22 1.11 0.47
C THR A 276 -27.85 0.71 1.90
N CYS A 277 -26.61 0.30 2.15
CA CYS A 277 -26.15 -0.10 3.49
C CYS A 277 -26.29 1.02 4.53
N ARG A 278 -26.25 2.28 4.07
CA ARG A 278 -26.40 3.48 4.90
C ARG A 278 -27.84 3.98 4.99
N GLY A 279 -28.82 3.26 4.43
CA GLY A 279 -30.24 3.62 4.46
C GLY A 279 -30.61 4.82 3.58
N ILE A 280 -29.78 5.14 2.58
CA ILE A 280 -30.06 6.20 1.60
C ILE A 280 -30.77 5.55 0.41
N ASP A 281 -32.07 5.28 0.55
CA ASP A 281 -32.88 4.87 -0.59
C ASP A 281 -33.20 6.13 -1.42
N TYR A 282 -32.72 6.20 -2.67
CA TYR A 282 -33.14 7.24 -3.63
C TYR A 282 -34.60 7.06 -4.12
N SER A 283 -35.37 6.15 -3.54
CA SER A 283 -36.81 5.98 -3.83
C SER A 283 -37.65 7.02 -3.08
N GLY A 284 -37.46 8.30 -3.39
CA GLY A 284 -38.05 9.40 -2.63
C GLY A 284 -38.09 10.76 -3.32
N THR A 285 -38.22 10.82 -4.65
CA THR A 285 -38.65 12.06 -5.35
C THR A 285 -39.56 11.75 -6.53
N SER A 286 -40.76 11.27 -6.21
CA SER A 286 -41.96 11.56 -7.00
C SER A 286 -43.05 11.98 -6.01
N SER A 287 -42.90 13.21 -5.52
CA SER A 287 -43.97 13.93 -4.85
C SER A 287 -45.21 13.88 -5.73
N THR A 288 -46.24 13.25 -5.20
CA THR A 288 -47.64 13.40 -5.57
C THR A 288 -47.94 14.85 -5.95
N ARG A 289 -48.06 15.13 -7.25
CA ARG A 289 -48.81 16.29 -7.73
C ARG A 289 -50.28 15.94 -7.54
N ASN A 290 -50.83 16.38 -6.41
CA ASN A 290 -52.26 16.57 -6.28
C ASN A 290 -52.70 17.61 -7.32
N HIS A 291 -53.49 17.18 -8.30
CA HIS A 291 -54.36 18.08 -9.05
C HIS A 291 -55.74 18.04 -8.40
N SER A 292 -56.03 19.09 -7.65
CA SER A 292 -57.35 19.72 -7.57
C SER A 292 -57.75 20.29 -8.92
#